data_AF-A0A2E0CZ07-F1
#
_entry.id   AF-A0A2E0CZ07-F1
#
_cell.length_a   1.000
_cell.length_b   1.000
_cell.length_c   1.000
_cell.angle_alpha   90.00
_cell.angle_beta   90.00
_cell.angle_gamma   90.00
#
_symmetry.space_group_name_H-M   'P 1'
#
loop_
_entity.id
_entity.type
_entity.pdbx_description
1 polymer ?
#
loop_
_entity_poly.entity_id
_entity_poly.type
_entity_poly.pdbx_seq_one_letter_code
_entity_poly.pdbx_strand_id
1 'polypeptide(L)'
;MMKNVEEIIKPLSKEILINELKLAFFLRPTRVGNNEVYIFSAEECPNLMQEVGRLRELTFREAGAGFGKKVDIDHYDTDGYLCKQLIVWDPVNNEIIGGYRFNIFYDLKNKQLKDIPLLNKSLYNVSDNFVSDYLPYLVELSRAFIQPMYQPKNAGRKAAFSLDNIWDGLGALVVKYPFVKYYFGRFTFFSNYNFTVRDSMFYFFQKHLKGDISLLKAKEPLSLATPISYMKKKINSLDVKEDFKSLQRIAKEHHTIIPPLMKSYYNASNSLKVFEPVFDSYFGSSYAAAIIVTINDIYPSFVKRYIIPYKKFIDSN
;
A
#
# COMPACT_ATOMS: atom_id res chain seq x y z
N MET A 1 16.00 15.57 9.27
CA MET A 1 16.35 15.88 7.87
C MET A 1 17.13 14.70 7.30
N MET A 2 16.78 14.25 6.10
CA MET A 2 17.54 13.22 5.38
C MET A 2 18.96 13.74 5.13
N LYS A 3 19.99 13.07 5.66
CA LYS A 3 21.38 13.44 5.40
C LYS A 3 21.79 12.90 4.02
N ASN A 4 22.50 13.70 3.22
CA ASN A 4 23.03 13.33 1.90
C ASN A 4 21.95 12.91 0.88
N VAL A 5 21.02 13.82 0.59
CA VAL A 5 19.97 13.60 -0.42
C VAL A 5 20.57 13.71 -1.83
N GLU A 6 20.56 12.61 -2.58
CA GLU A 6 20.99 12.57 -3.98
C GLU A 6 19.93 13.21 -4.88
N GLU A 7 20.35 13.81 -5.99
CA GLU A 7 19.42 14.30 -7.02
C GLU A 7 18.65 13.10 -7.62
N ILE A 8 17.32 13.23 -7.70
CA ILE A 8 16.47 12.23 -8.35
C ILE A 8 16.84 12.18 -9.83
N ILE A 9 16.88 11.00 -10.44
CA ILE A 9 17.14 10.90 -11.88
C ILE A 9 16.12 11.73 -12.68
N LYS A 10 16.52 12.20 -13.86
CA LYS A 10 15.59 12.82 -14.80
C LYS A 10 14.55 11.80 -15.28
N PRO A 11 13.33 12.22 -15.66
CA PRO A 11 12.35 11.33 -16.27
C PRO A 11 12.96 10.58 -17.47
N LEU A 12 12.67 9.28 -17.55
CA LEU A 12 13.05 8.48 -18.72
C LEU A 12 12.23 8.91 -19.95
N SER A 13 12.75 8.64 -21.15
CA SER A 13 12.01 8.99 -22.37
C SER A 13 10.73 8.16 -22.47
N LYS A 14 9.64 8.80 -22.86
CA LYS A 14 8.32 8.17 -22.98
C LYS A 14 8.33 7.00 -23.96
N GLU A 15 9.09 7.14 -25.05
CA GLU A 15 9.27 6.07 -26.04
C GLU A 15 9.86 4.80 -25.44
N ILE A 16 10.90 4.92 -24.61
CA ILE A 16 11.52 3.75 -23.95
C ILE A 16 10.52 3.08 -23.00
N LEU A 17 9.76 3.87 -22.23
CA LEU A 17 8.75 3.34 -21.31
C LEU A 17 7.64 2.60 -22.06
N ILE A 18 7.14 3.19 -23.16
CA ILE A 18 6.08 2.60 -24.00
C ILE A 18 6.54 1.28 -24.62
N ASN A 19 7.80 1.20 -25.06
CA ASN A 19 8.36 -0.03 -25.65
C ASN A 19 8.38 -1.22 -24.66
N GLU A 20 8.35 -0.96 -23.34
CA GLU A 20 8.25 -2.00 -22.32
C GLU A 20 6.80 -2.32 -21.91
N LEU A 21 5.80 -1.51 -22.28
CA LEU A 21 4.37 -1.76 -22.03
C LEU A 21 3.80 -2.79 -23.01
N LYS A 22 4.37 -3.98 -23.01
CA LYS A 22 3.95 -5.10 -23.87
C LYS A 22 2.59 -5.64 -23.43
N LEU A 23 1.82 -6.18 -24.39
CA LEU A 23 0.53 -6.84 -24.13
C LEU A 23 0.64 -7.97 -23.09
N ALA A 24 1.78 -8.66 -23.02
CA ALA A 24 2.01 -9.71 -22.01
C ALA A 24 1.95 -9.21 -20.56
N PHE A 25 2.21 -7.92 -20.33
CA PHE A 25 2.19 -7.29 -19.00
C PHE A 25 0.89 -6.52 -18.74
N PHE A 26 0.08 -6.32 -19.77
CA PHE A 26 -1.23 -5.70 -19.64
C PHE A 26 -2.13 -6.59 -18.77
N LEU A 27 -2.73 -5.99 -17.75
CA LEU A 27 -3.64 -6.68 -16.86
C LEU A 27 -5.09 -6.41 -17.24
N ARG A 28 -5.47 -5.12 -17.34
CA ARG A 28 -6.84 -4.69 -17.62
C ARG A 28 -6.93 -3.21 -17.97
N PRO A 29 -8.00 -2.79 -18.65
CA PRO A 29 -8.41 -1.39 -18.61
C PRO A 29 -8.99 -1.04 -17.24
N THR A 30 -8.85 0.23 -16.88
CA THR A 30 -9.52 0.81 -15.72
C THR A 30 -10.99 1.10 -16.05
N ARG A 31 -11.84 1.14 -15.02
CA ARG A 31 -13.29 1.33 -15.23
C ARG A 31 -13.68 2.78 -15.50
N VAL A 32 -12.83 3.71 -15.06
CA VAL A 32 -13.03 5.15 -15.15
C VAL A 32 -11.70 5.80 -15.51
N GLY A 33 -11.74 6.81 -16.37
CA GLY A 33 -10.56 7.59 -16.76
C GLY A 33 -9.77 7.05 -17.96
N ASN A 34 -10.16 5.92 -18.56
CA ASN A 34 -9.50 5.32 -19.74
C ASN A 34 -8.00 5.08 -19.55
N ASN A 35 -7.61 4.77 -18.32
CA ASN A 35 -6.25 4.35 -17.96
C ASN A 35 -6.12 2.83 -18.07
N GLU A 36 -4.89 2.35 -18.00
CA GLU A 36 -4.54 0.94 -18.15
C GLU A 36 -3.79 0.45 -16.91
N VAL A 37 -3.92 -0.84 -16.59
CA VAL A 37 -3.20 -1.46 -15.48
C VAL A 37 -2.22 -2.48 -16.03
N TYR A 38 -0.97 -2.42 -15.58
CA TYR A 38 0.10 -3.35 -15.96
C TYR A 38 0.72 -4.02 -14.75
N ILE A 39 1.22 -5.25 -14.95
CA ILE A 39 2.03 -5.98 -13.97
C ILE A 39 3.33 -6.44 -14.62
N PHE A 40 4.47 -6.09 -14.02
CA PHE A 40 5.80 -6.50 -14.47
C PHE A 40 6.79 -6.64 -13.29
N SER A 41 7.90 -7.30 -13.51
CA SER A 41 9.08 -7.33 -12.62
C SER A 41 10.22 -6.47 -13.17
N ALA A 42 11.23 -6.18 -12.34
CA ALA A 42 12.39 -5.40 -12.77
C ALA A 42 13.18 -6.05 -13.92
N GLU A 43 13.23 -7.38 -13.97
CA GLU A 43 13.90 -8.14 -15.04
C GLU A 43 13.15 -8.02 -16.37
N GLU A 44 11.81 -8.06 -16.32
CA GLU A 44 10.95 -7.95 -17.51
C GLU A 44 10.96 -6.54 -18.12
N CYS A 45 10.94 -5.51 -17.26
CA CYS A 45 10.83 -4.11 -17.65
C CYS A 45 11.76 -3.20 -16.83
N PRO A 46 13.08 -3.21 -17.09
CA PRO A 46 14.05 -2.46 -16.31
C PRO A 46 13.86 -0.94 -16.39
N ASN A 47 13.42 -0.39 -17.53
CA ASN A 47 13.21 1.05 -17.66
C ASN A 47 11.94 1.51 -16.94
N LEU A 48 10.84 0.76 -17.02
CA LEU A 48 9.64 0.99 -16.22
C LEU A 48 9.96 0.86 -14.73
N MET A 49 10.80 -0.08 -14.33
CA MET A 49 11.21 -0.19 -12.93
C MET A 49 12.01 1.05 -12.47
N GLN A 50 12.95 1.55 -13.28
CA GLN A 50 13.67 2.80 -13.00
C GLN A 50 12.70 3.98 -12.85
N GLU A 51 11.71 4.09 -13.73
CA GLU A 51 10.72 5.16 -13.67
C GLU A 51 9.79 5.03 -12.45
N VAL A 52 9.35 3.82 -12.11
CA VAL A 52 8.61 3.55 -10.86
C VAL A 52 9.43 3.98 -9.65
N GLY A 53 10.72 3.61 -9.59
CA GLY A 53 11.61 4.00 -8.51
C GLY A 53 11.81 5.51 -8.41
N ARG A 54 11.95 6.19 -9.55
CA ARG A 54 12.02 7.66 -9.63
C ARG A 54 10.77 8.32 -9.07
N LEU A 55 9.59 7.86 -9.50
CA LEU A 55 8.29 8.42 -9.10
C LEU A 55 7.96 8.13 -7.64
N ARG A 56 8.34 6.96 -7.13
CA ARG A 56 8.26 6.63 -5.70
C ARG A 56 9.09 7.60 -4.88
N GLU A 57 10.38 7.72 -5.19
CA GLU A 57 11.27 8.61 -4.44
C GLU A 57 10.77 10.07 -4.48
N LEU A 58 10.34 10.53 -5.65
CA LEU A 58 9.73 11.85 -5.83
C LEU A 58 8.52 12.03 -4.88
N THR A 59 7.62 11.05 -4.87
CA THR A 59 6.40 11.07 -4.05
C THR A 59 6.71 11.04 -2.55
N PHE A 60 7.60 10.13 -2.14
CA PHE A 60 7.90 9.92 -0.73
C PHE A 60 8.73 11.07 -0.15
N ARG A 61 9.63 11.69 -0.92
CA ARG A 61 10.34 12.90 -0.48
C ARG A 61 9.42 14.09 -0.27
N GLU A 62 8.43 14.30 -1.14
CA GLU A 62 7.42 15.36 -0.92
C GLU A 62 6.65 15.12 0.39
N ALA A 63 6.46 13.86 0.78
CA ALA A 63 5.87 13.46 2.04
C ALA A 63 6.87 13.36 3.22
N GLY A 64 8.12 13.84 3.08
CA GLY A 64 9.11 13.82 4.15
C GLY A 64 9.67 12.43 4.50
N ALA A 65 9.66 11.51 3.54
CA ALA A 65 10.20 10.15 3.62
C ALA A 65 11.05 9.82 2.37
N GLY A 66 11.18 8.53 2.02
CA GLY A 66 12.03 8.06 0.93
C GLY A 66 13.46 7.75 1.39
N PHE A 67 14.27 7.22 0.48
CA PHE A 67 15.63 6.77 0.80
C PHE A 67 16.68 7.87 0.72
N GLY A 68 16.37 9.00 0.08
CA GLY A 68 17.34 10.05 -0.22
C GLY A 68 18.25 9.65 -1.38
N LYS A 69 17.82 8.68 -2.19
CA LYS A 69 18.57 8.10 -3.32
C LYS A 69 18.01 8.56 -4.65
N LYS A 70 18.72 8.32 -5.75
CA LYS A 70 18.25 8.75 -7.07
C LYS A 70 16.92 8.12 -7.48
N VAL A 71 16.63 6.92 -6.95
CA VAL A 71 15.41 6.13 -7.14
C VAL A 71 15.10 5.33 -5.86
N ASP A 72 13.82 5.05 -5.60
CA ASP A 72 13.35 4.12 -4.56
C ASP A 72 13.20 2.73 -5.18
N ILE A 73 14.35 2.04 -5.24
CA ILE A 73 14.49 0.64 -5.66
C ILE A 73 15.35 -0.03 -4.60
N ASP A 74 14.85 -1.11 -4.00
CA ASP A 74 15.58 -1.89 -3.00
C ASP A 74 15.76 -3.35 -3.47
N HIS A 75 16.46 -4.15 -2.66
CA HIS A 75 16.74 -5.56 -2.96
C HIS A 75 15.48 -6.41 -3.20
N TYR A 76 14.31 -6.00 -2.73
CA TYR A 76 13.08 -6.72 -3.03
C TYR A 76 12.61 -6.51 -4.47
N ASP A 77 13.02 -5.42 -5.13
CA ASP A 77 12.66 -5.13 -6.52
C ASP A 77 13.58 -5.84 -7.53
N THR A 78 14.88 -5.95 -7.23
CA THR A 78 15.90 -6.37 -8.21
C THR A 78 16.60 -7.69 -7.94
N ASP A 79 16.65 -8.14 -6.69
CA ASP A 79 17.33 -9.40 -6.38
C ASP A 79 16.41 -10.59 -6.74
N GLY A 80 16.86 -11.83 -6.51
CA GLY A 80 16.12 -13.06 -6.85
C GLY A 80 14.76 -13.26 -6.17
N TYR A 81 14.25 -12.26 -5.46
CA TYR A 81 12.90 -12.22 -4.89
C TYR A 81 11.85 -11.66 -5.86
N LEU A 82 12.28 -10.87 -6.87
CA LEU A 82 11.51 -10.37 -8.01
C LEU A 82 10.09 -9.88 -7.66
N CYS A 83 9.96 -8.97 -6.68
CA CYS A 83 8.65 -8.35 -6.42
C CYS A 83 8.09 -7.73 -7.70
N LYS A 84 6.79 -7.91 -7.89
CA LYS A 84 6.10 -7.36 -9.05
C LYS A 84 5.61 -5.95 -8.77
N GLN A 85 5.62 -5.13 -9.80
CA GLN A 85 5.04 -3.80 -9.81
C GLN A 85 3.66 -3.91 -10.46
N LEU A 86 2.64 -3.39 -9.78
CA LEU A 86 1.34 -3.10 -10.35
C LEU A 86 1.27 -1.59 -10.56
N ILE A 87 1.17 -1.14 -11.80
CA ILE A 87 1.09 0.28 -12.13
C ILE A 87 -0.23 0.62 -12.82
N VAL A 88 -0.65 1.87 -12.68
CA VAL A 88 -1.68 2.48 -13.52
C VAL A 88 -1.00 3.41 -14.51
N TRP A 89 -1.24 3.21 -15.80
CA TRP A 89 -0.70 3.96 -16.91
C TRP A 89 -1.76 4.87 -17.52
N ASP A 90 -1.41 6.14 -17.76
CA ASP A 90 -2.19 7.11 -18.51
C ASP A 90 -1.72 7.11 -19.98
N PRO A 91 -2.46 6.50 -20.92
CA PRO A 91 -2.05 6.42 -22.32
C PRO A 91 -2.15 7.76 -23.05
N VAL A 92 -2.88 8.75 -22.52
CA VAL A 92 -3.01 10.07 -23.14
C VAL A 92 -1.78 10.91 -22.86
N ASN A 93 -1.32 10.90 -21.60
CA ASN A 93 -0.14 11.68 -21.20
C ASN A 93 1.16 10.87 -21.31
N ASN A 94 1.08 9.55 -21.52
CA ASN A 94 2.19 8.61 -21.44
C ASN A 94 2.94 8.73 -20.10
N GLU A 95 2.19 8.58 -19.01
CA GLU A 95 2.67 8.76 -17.64
C GLU A 95 2.17 7.64 -16.73
N ILE A 96 2.99 7.23 -15.76
CA ILE A 96 2.56 6.33 -14.69
C ILE A 96 1.80 7.17 -13.65
N ILE A 97 0.52 6.88 -13.41
CA ILE A 97 -0.30 7.58 -12.41
C ILE A 97 0.15 7.24 -10.99
N GLY A 98 0.44 5.97 -10.75
CA GLY A 98 0.76 5.42 -9.43
C GLY A 98 0.85 3.90 -9.48
N GLY A 99 1.05 3.29 -8.33
CA GLY A 99 1.16 1.84 -8.26
C GLY A 99 1.33 1.26 -6.87
N TYR A 100 1.49 -0.05 -6.86
CA TYR A 100 1.86 -0.89 -5.74
C TYR A 100 3.03 -1.78 -6.12
N ARG A 101 3.91 -2.06 -5.15
CA ARG A 101 4.72 -3.26 -5.18
C ARG A 101 3.93 -4.38 -4.54
N PHE A 102 3.99 -5.59 -5.10
CA PHE A 102 3.42 -6.76 -4.46
C PHE A 102 4.26 -8.01 -4.60
N ASN A 103 4.10 -8.92 -3.64
CA ASN A 103 4.66 -10.26 -3.71
C ASN A 103 3.61 -11.32 -3.30
N ILE A 104 3.80 -12.55 -3.77
CA ILE A 104 2.95 -13.72 -3.47
C ILE A 104 3.87 -14.86 -3.08
N PHE A 105 3.49 -15.62 -2.05
CA PHE A 105 4.36 -16.62 -1.45
C PHE A 105 3.86 -18.06 -1.58
N TYR A 106 2.94 -18.32 -2.51
CA TYR A 106 2.34 -19.64 -2.71
C TYR A 106 3.39 -20.74 -2.91
N ASP A 107 4.40 -20.46 -3.73
CA ASP A 107 5.49 -21.40 -4.03
C ASP A 107 6.52 -21.54 -2.90
N LEU A 108 6.41 -20.71 -1.84
CA LEU A 108 7.30 -20.72 -0.67
C LEU A 108 6.69 -21.41 0.55
N LYS A 109 5.55 -22.10 0.40
CA LYS A 109 4.81 -22.76 1.52
C LYS A 109 5.65 -23.71 2.39
N ASN A 110 6.72 -24.28 1.85
CA ASN A 110 7.59 -25.24 2.55
C ASN A 110 8.96 -24.63 2.94
N LYS A 111 9.12 -23.31 2.80
CA LYS A 111 10.37 -22.62 3.14
C LYS A 111 10.32 -22.11 4.57
N GLN A 112 11.50 -21.98 5.19
CA GLN A 112 11.61 -21.33 6.49
C GLN A 112 11.47 -19.82 6.32
N LEU A 113 10.91 -19.12 7.31
CA LEU A 113 10.72 -17.67 7.28
C LEU A 113 11.98 -16.87 6.88
N LYS A 114 13.17 -17.35 7.29
CA LYS A 114 14.45 -16.73 6.92
C LYS A 114 14.65 -16.63 5.40
N ASP A 115 14.17 -17.62 4.65
CA ASP A 115 14.31 -17.75 3.19
C ASP A 115 13.15 -17.08 2.43
N ILE A 116 12.19 -16.50 3.14
CA ILE A 116 10.99 -15.87 2.57
C ILE A 116 11.18 -14.35 2.59
N PRO A 117 11.08 -13.64 1.46
CA PRO A 117 11.25 -12.18 1.41
C PRO A 117 10.00 -11.43 1.87
N LEU A 118 9.49 -11.76 3.06
CA LEU A 118 8.38 -11.05 3.70
C LEU A 118 8.90 -9.73 4.27
N LEU A 119 8.45 -8.59 3.75
CA LEU A 119 8.98 -7.27 4.13
C LEU A 119 8.79 -7.00 5.63
N ASN A 120 7.62 -7.36 6.17
CA ASN A 120 7.29 -7.08 7.57
C ASN A 120 8.06 -7.96 8.58
N LYS A 121 8.78 -9.01 8.15
CA LYS A 121 9.56 -9.88 9.06
C LYS A 121 10.70 -9.14 9.75
N SER A 122 11.13 -8.00 9.22
CA SER A 122 12.14 -7.13 9.85
C SER A 122 11.60 -6.46 11.11
N LEU A 123 10.32 -6.06 11.12
CA LEU A 123 9.67 -5.28 12.18
C LEU A 123 8.86 -6.11 13.18
N TYR A 124 8.46 -7.32 12.78
CA TYR A 124 7.59 -8.18 13.59
C TYR A 124 8.18 -9.58 13.78
N ASN A 125 7.90 -10.17 14.95
CA ASN A 125 8.01 -11.60 15.17
C ASN A 125 6.80 -12.26 14.50
N VAL A 126 7.08 -13.07 13.49
CA VAL A 126 6.07 -13.79 12.70
C VAL A 126 5.98 -15.21 13.25
N SER A 127 4.79 -15.64 13.67
CA SER A 127 4.58 -16.99 14.20
C SER A 127 4.61 -18.05 13.11
N ASP A 128 4.87 -19.30 13.50
CA ASP A 128 4.80 -20.45 12.59
C ASP A 128 3.39 -20.60 11.99
N ASN A 129 2.34 -20.36 12.77
CA ASN A 129 0.95 -20.37 12.27
C ASN A 129 0.72 -19.31 11.19
N PHE A 130 1.31 -18.11 11.32
CA PHE A 130 1.22 -17.11 10.26
C PHE A 130 1.92 -17.60 8.98
N VAL A 131 3.09 -18.24 9.13
CA VAL A 131 3.87 -18.78 8.01
C VAL A 131 3.15 -19.93 7.32
N SER A 132 2.49 -20.84 8.05
CA SER A 132 1.77 -21.97 7.45
C SER A 132 0.41 -21.60 6.88
N ASP A 133 -0.37 -20.79 7.62
CA ASP A 133 -1.81 -20.66 7.37
C ASP A 133 -2.18 -19.40 6.59
N TYR A 134 -1.32 -18.38 6.60
CA TYR A 134 -1.58 -17.09 5.96
C TYR A 134 -0.65 -16.82 4.80
N LEU A 135 0.66 -16.97 5.02
CA LEU A 135 1.68 -16.54 4.08
C LEU A 135 1.54 -17.13 2.66
N PRO A 136 1.26 -18.43 2.46
CA PRO A 136 1.08 -19.00 1.12
C PRO A 136 -0.15 -18.46 0.38
N TYR A 137 -1.09 -17.87 1.12
CA TYR A 137 -2.39 -17.41 0.61
C TYR A 137 -2.54 -15.89 0.69
N LEU A 138 -1.47 -15.13 0.93
CA LEU A 138 -1.53 -13.68 0.96
C LEU A 138 -0.81 -13.04 -0.24
N VAL A 139 -1.28 -11.85 -0.59
CA VAL A 139 -0.53 -10.88 -1.40
C VAL A 139 0.01 -9.83 -0.42
N GLU A 140 1.33 -9.73 -0.30
CA GLU A 140 1.96 -8.64 0.45
C GLU A 140 2.04 -7.39 -0.43
N LEU A 141 1.42 -6.30 -0.01
CA LEU A 141 1.35 -5.02 -0.69
C LEU A 141 2.27 -4.01 0.00
N SER A 142 3.08 -3.31 -0.77
CA SER A 142 4.00 -2.28 -0.28
C SER A 142 4.20 -1.16 -1.29
N ARG A 143 4.89 -0.09 -0.88
CA ARG A 143 5.25 1.06 -1.73
C ARG A 143 4.08 1.62 -2.54
N ALA A 144 2.91 1.73 -1.90
CA ALA A 144 1.74 2.38 -2.48
C ALA A 144 2.07 3.85 -2.76
N PHE A 145 1.90 4.30 -4.01
CA PHE A 145 2.13 5.68 -4.37
C PHE A 145 1.17 6.15 -5.46
N ILE A 146 0.90 7.45 -5.46
CA ILE A 146 0.31 8.20 -6.57
C ILE A 146 1.28 9.34 -6.80
N GLN A 147 1.81 9.47 -8.02
CA GLN A 147 2.82 10.48 -8.28
C GLN A 147 2.26 11.90 -8.12
N PRO A 148 3.09 12.92 -7.81
CA PRO A 148 2.60 14.23 -7.40
C PRO A 148 1.63 14.88 -8.39
N MET A 149 1.86 14.74 -9.69
CA MET A 149 1.01 15.35 -10.72
C MET A 149 -0.42 14.76 -10.79
N TYR A 150 -0.66 13.60 -10.17
CA TYR A 150 -1.96 12.93 -10.10
C TYR A 150 -2.55 12.92 -8.67
N GLN A 151 -1.97 13.71 -7.76
CA GLN A 151 -2.51 13.90 -6.41
C GLN A 151 -3.53 15.06 -6.36
N PRO A 152 -4.57 14.99 -5.50
CA PRO A 152 -5.63 16.00 -5.44
C PRO A 152 -5.13 17.44 -5.29
N LYS A 153 -4.01 17.64 -4.57
CA LYS A 153 -3.38 18.94 -4.36
C LYS A 153 -2.93 19.61 -5.66
N ASN A 154 -2.53 18.83 -6.67
CA ASN A 154 -1.85 19.33 -7.86
C ASN A 154 -2.65 19.12 -9.16
N ALA A 155 -3.62 18.21 -9.16
CA ALA A 155 -4.12 17.63 -10.41
C ALA A 155 -5.58 17.98 -10.75
N GLY A 156 -6.34 18.56 -9.83
CA GLY A 156 -7.78 18.82 -10.03
C GLY A 156 -8.53 17.56 -10.53
N ARG A 157 -9.14 17.64 -11.72
CA ARG A 157 -9.84 16.51 -12.35
C ARG A 157 -8.94 15.31 -12.68
N LYS A 158 -7.63 15.52 -12.93
CA LYS A 158 -6.69 14.43 -13.23
C LYS A 158 -6.46 13.48 -12.05
N ALA A 159 -6.67 13.93 -10.81
CA ALA A 159 -6.58 13.09 -9.60
C ALA A 159 -7.87 12.31 -9.29
N ALA A 160 -8.97 12.58 -9.98
CA ALA A 160 -10.30 12.13 -9.57
C ALA A 160 -10.42 10.59 -9.50
N PHE A 161 -9.55 9.87 -10.21
CA PHE A 161 -9.64 8.42 -10.37
C PHE A 161 -8.38 7.65 -9.93
N SER A 162 -7.30 8.32 -9.52
CA SER A 162 -6.01 7.69 -9.28
C SER A 162 -6.09 6.53 -8.28
N LEU A 163 -6.74 6.76 -7.13
CA LEU A 163 -6.92 5.71 -6.12
C LEU A 163 -7.90 4.62 -6.59
N ASP A 164 -8.94 4.99 -7.33
CA ASP A 164 -9.93 4.06 -7.88
C ASP A 164 -9.32 3.10 -8.90
N ASN A 165 -8.44 3.59 -9.76
CA ASN A 165 -7.74 2.79 -10.77
C ASN A 165 -6.73 1.83 -10.13
N ILE A 166 -6.12 2.21 -9.01
CA ILE A 166 -5.29 1.31 -8.22
C ILE A 166 -6.12 0.14 -7.67
N TRP A 167 -7.35 0.41 -7.20
CA TRP A 167 -8.27 -0.65 -6.79
C TRP A 167 -8.75 -1.52 -7.94
N ASP A 168 -8.87 -1.00 -9.17
CA ASP A 168 -9.11 -1.84 -10.35
C ASP A 168 -7.99 -2.90 -10.47
N GLY A 169 -6.73 -2.50 -10.24
CA GLY A 169 -5.60 -3.42 -10.21
C GLY A 169 -5.63 -4.43 -9.07
N LEU A 170 -5.92 -4.01 -7.84
CA LEU A 170 -6.07 -4.94 -6.72
C LEU A 170 -7.22 -5.93 -6.96
N GLY A 171 -8.37 -5.46 -7.46
CA GLY A 171 -9.48 -6.36 -7.82
C GLY A 171 -9.07 -7.40 -8.87
N ALA A 172 -8.15 -7.07 -9.76
CA ALA A 172 -7.62 -7.98 -10.76
C ALA A 172 -6.64 -9.03 -10.20
N LEU A 173 -5.88 -8.70 -9.16
CA LEU A 173 -5.02 -9.68 -8.47
C LEU A 173 -5.84 -10.83 -7.90
N VAL A 174 -7.03 -10.57 -7.34
CA VAL A 174 -7.91 -11.61 -6.79
C VAL A 174 -8.37 -12.60 -7.88
N VAL A 175 -8.63 -12.11 -9.09
CA VAL A 175 -9.07 -12.95 -10.20
C VAL A 175 -7.88 -13.72 -10.80
N LYS A 176 -6.74 -13.03 -10.98
CA LYS A 176 -5.52 -13.61 -11.55
C LYS A 176 -4.90 -14.67 -10.64
N TYR A 177 -5.02 -14.51 -9.32
CA TYR A 177 -4.47 -15.41 -8.31
C TYR A 177 -5.58 -15.91 -7.39
N PRO A 178 -6.39 -16.91 -7.82
CA PRO A 178 -7.60 -17.33 -7.10
C PRO A 178 -7.33 -18.03 -5.77
N PHE A 179 -6.09 -18.48 -5.52
CA PHE A 179 -5.69 -19.09 -4.24
C PHE A 179 -5.46 -18.06 -3.13
N VAL A 180 -5.39 -16.77 -3.45
CA VAL A 180 -5.13 -15.70 -2.47
C VAL A 180 -6.39 -15.46 -1.65
N LYS A 181 -6.23 -15.49 -0.33
CA LYS A 181 -7.28 -15.27 0.69
C LYS A 181 -7.11 -13.94 1.42
N TYR A 182 -5.90 -13.38 1.44
CA TYR A 182 -5.59 -12.20 2.25
C TYR A 182 -4.82 -11.13 1.48
N TYR A 183 -5.14 -9.87 1.73
CA TYR A 183 -4.19 -8.77 1.53
C TYR A 183 -3.44 -8.52 2.81
N PHE A 184 -2.12 -8.43 2.71
CA PHE A 184 -1.24 -8.10 3.82
C PHE A 184 -0.36 -6.91 3.45
N GLY A 185 0.01 -6.07 4.41
CA GLY A 185 0.83 -4.91 4.13
C GLY A 185 0.99 -4.06 5.37
N ARG A 186 1.15 -2.75 5.20
CA ARG A 186 1.22 -1.82 6.33
C ARG A 186 0.61 -0.47 6.00
N PHE A 187 -0.02 0.11 7.01
CA PHE A 187 -0.27 1.54 7.04
C PHE A 187 1.01 2.25 7.46
N THR A 188 1.30 3.36 6.79
CA THR A 188 2.50 4.17 7.05
C THR A 188 2.11 5.63 7.22
N PHE A 189 2.63 6.25 8.27
CA PHE A 189 2.61 7.69 8.50
C PHE A 189 4.04 8.21 8.43
N PHE A 190 4.26 9.25 7.63
CA PHE A 190 5.57 9.85 7.46
C PHE A 190 5.86 10.90 8.52
N SER A 191 7.15 11.25 8.65
CA SER A 191 7.66 12.11 9.73
C SER A 191 7.01 13.51 9.78
N ASN A 192 6.53 14.03 8.66
CA ASN A 192 5.85 15.32 8.55
C ASN A 192 4.35 15.26 8.89
N TYR A 193 3.78 14.08 9.12
CA TYR A 193 2.37 13.92 9.44
C TYR A 193 2.10 14.33 10.90
N ASN A 194 0.91 14.89 11.15
CA ASN A 194 0.56 15.35 12.50
C ASN A 194 0.57 14.19 13.50
N PHE A 195 1.46 14.26 14.51
CA PHE A 195 1.67 13.17 15.45
C PHE A 195 0.43 12.90 16.33
N THR A 196 -0.35 13.92 16.69
CA THR A 196 -1.58 13.74 17.47
C THR A 196 -2.60 12.92 16.71
N VAL A 197 -2.76 13.20 15.41
CA VAL A 197 -3.68 12.47 14.55
C VAL A 197 -3.19 11.05 14.27
N ARG A 198 -1.90 10.88 13.99
CA ARG A 198 -1.26 9.55 13.86
C ARG A 198 -1.49 8.68 15.08
N ASP A 199 -1.16 9.20 16.27
CA ASP A 199 -1.28 8.43 17.52
C ASP A 199 -2.74 8.11 17.83
N SER A 200 -3.65 9.05 17.57
CA SER A 200 -5.10 8.82 17.69
C SER A 200 -5.58 7.71 16.74
N MET A 201 -5.06 7.65 15.51
CA MET A 201 -5.35 6.57 14.55
C MET A 201 -4.81 5.23 15.06
N PHE A 202 -3.57 5.16 15.56
CA PHE A 202 -3.03 3.94 16.16
C PHE A 202 -3.84 3.49 17.36
N TYR A 203 -4.24 4.40 18.24
CA TYR A 203 -5.11 4.10 19.36
C TYR A 203 -6.47 3.54 18.90
N PHE A 204 -7.11 4.17 17.90
CA PHE A 204 -8.35 3.65 17.31
C PHE A 204 -8.17 2.25 16.73
N PHE A 205 -7.08 1.98 16.01
CA PHE A 205 -6.78 0.67 15.48
C PHE A 205 -6.63 -0.38 16.58
N GLN A 206 -5.88 -0.07 17.64
CA GLN A 206 -5.71 -0.98 18.78
C GLN A 206 -7.00 -1.20 19.58
N LYS A 207 -7.92 -0.23 19.56
CA LYS A 207 -9.22 -0.34 20.23
C LYS A 207 -10.21 -1.21 19.45
N HIS A 208 -10.32 -0.99 18.13
CA HIS A 208 -11.43 -1.54 17.32
C HIS A 208 -11.00 -2.60 16.32
N LEU A 209 -9.76 -2.53 15.82
CA LEU A 209 -9.27 -3.32 14.69
C LEU A 209 -8.07 -4.18 15.06
N LYS A 210 -7.81 -4.41 16.35
CA LYS A 210 -6.61 -5.11 16.81
C LYS A 210 -6.50 -6.50 16.18
N GLY A 211 -5.36 -6.76 15.54
CA GLY A 211 -4.96 -8.07 15.05
C GLY A 211 -4.54 -9.02 16.18
N ASP A 212 -4.57 -10.32 15.90
CA ASP A 212 -4.14 -11.34 16.86
C ASP A 212 -2.61 -11.30 17.04
N ILE A 213 -2.17 -10.93 18.24
CA ILE A 213 -0.75 -10.81 18.58
C ILE A 213 -0.02 -12.16 18.58
N SER A 214 -0.75 -13.28 18.65
CA SER A 214 -0.16 -14.61 18.54
C SER A 214 0.33 -14.90 17.11
N LEU A 215 -0.26 -14.23 16.11
CA LEU A 215 0.12 -14.37 14.71
C LEU A 215 1.33 -13.50 14.36
N LEU A 216 1.29 -12.24 14.76
CA LEU A 216 2.27 -11.22 14.42
C LEU A 216 2.43 -10.23 15.58
N LYS A 217 3.62 -10.20 16.19
CA LYS A 217 3.93 -9.35 17.34
C LYS A 217 5.02 -8.35 17.00
N ALA A 218 4.88 -7.08 17.35
CA ALA A 218 5.94 -6.09 17.11
C ALA A 218 7.21 -6.49 17.88
N LYS A 219 8.38 -6.38 17.21
CA LYS A 219 9.67 -6.56 17.90
C LYS A 219 9.91 -5.41 18.87
N GLU A 220 9.62 -4.20 18.41
CA GLU A 220 9.72 -2.96 19.17
C GLU A 220 8.41 -2.18 19.02
N PRO A 221 7.43 -2.39 19.92
CA PRO A 221 6.18 -1.65 19.90
C PRO A 221 6.40 -0.15 20.07
N LEU A 222 5.71 0.65 19.26
CA LEU A 222 5.79 2.10 19.30
C LEU A 222 5.12 2.66 20.56
N SER A 223 5.86 3.49 21.30
CA SER A 223 5.28 4.34 22.34
C SER A 223 4.63 5.59 21.72
N LEU A 224 3.36 5.83 22.05
CA LEU A 224 2.62 6.98 21.53
C LEU A 224 3.00 8.25 22.31
N ALA A 225 3.26 9.34 21.59
CA ALA A 225 3.61 10.62 22.19
C ALA A 225 2.38 11.37 22.73
N THR A 226 1.22 11.13 22.12
CA THR A 226 -0.06 11.71 22.53
C THR A 226 -0.55 11.08 23.84
N PRO A 227 -0.95 11.87 24.86
CA PRO A 227 -1.43 11.32 26.12
C PRO A 227 -2.63 10.37 25.92
N ILE A 228 -2.55 9.18 26.54
CA ILE A 228 -3.64 8.19 26.51
C ILE A 228 -4.95 8.79 27.05
N SER A 229 -4.89 9.70 28.02
CA SER A 229 -6.06 10.40 28.56
C SER A 229 -6.78 11.25 27.51
N TYR A 230 -6.04 11.94 26.63
CA TYR A 230 -6.61 12.69 25.51
C TYR A 230 -7.33 11.75 24.54
N MET A 231 -6.66 10.66 24.12
CA MET A 231 -7.22 9.70 23.16
C MET A 231 -8.44 8.98 23.73
N LYS A 232 -8.37 8.52 24.99
CA LYS A 232 -9.51 7.93 25.72
C LYS A 232 -10.69 8.88 25.79
N LYS A 233 -10.48 10.18 26.02
CA LYS A 233 -11.56 11.17 26.09
C LYS A 233 -12.23 11.41 24.73
N LYS A 234 -11.44 11.45 23.65
CA LYS A 234 -11.93 11.75 22.29
C LYS A 234 -12.50 10.52 21.56
N ILE A 235 -11.98 9.33 21.86
CA ILE A 235 -12.28 8.04 21.21
C ILE A 235 -12.79 7.06 22.29
N ASN A 236 -14.00 7.33 22.79
CA ASN A 236 -14.61 6.63 23.92
C ASN A 236 -15.83 5.77 23.57
N SER A 237 -16.29 5.78 22.32
CA SER A 237 -17.48 5.02 21.93
C SER A 237 -17.20 3.51 21.86
N LEU A 238 -18.22 2.70 22.09
CA LEU A 238 -18.18 1.27 21.74
C LEU A 238 -18.48 1.06 20.24
N ASP A 239 -19.14 2.01 19.59
CA ASP A 239 -19.39 1.97 18.15
C ASP A 239 -18.17 2.47 17.38
N VAL A 240 -17.55 1.56 16.61
CA VAL A 240 -16.43 1.83 15.71
C VAL A 240 -16.70 2.97 14.73
N LYS A 241 -17.95 3.12 14.26
CA LYS A 241 -18.32 4.18 13.30
C LYS A 241 -18.30 5.56 13.97
N GLU A 242 -18.79 5.65 15.19
CA GLU A 242 -18.76 6.91 15.96
C GLU A 242 -17.32 7.30 16.32
N ASP A 243 -16.50 6.34 16.73
CA ASP A 243 -15.09 6.59 17.00
C ASP A 243 -14.29 6.95 15.74
N PHE A 244 -14.67 6.40 14.58
CA PHE A 244 -14.09 6.83 13.30
C PHE A 244 -14.49 8.27 12.93
N LYS A 245 -15.73 8.70 13.23
CA LYS A 245 -16.12 10.12 13.11
C LYS A 245 -15.29 11.00 14.06
N SER A 246 -15.02 10.53 15.28
CA SER A 246 -14.13 11.23 16.20
C SER A 246 -12.72 11.41 15.63
N LEU A 247 -12.14 10.40 14.96
CA LEU A 247 -10.87 10.56 14.24
C LEU A 247 -10.92 11.66 13.18
N GLN A 248 -12.02 11.74 12.41
CA GLN A 248 -12.19 12.80 11.40
C GLN A 248 -12.24 14.19 12.05
N ARG A 249 -12.88 14.32 13.22
CA ARG A 249 -12.88 15.58 13.98
C ARG A 249 -11.48 15.93 14.49
N ILE A 250 -10.76 14.98 15.07
CA ILE A 250 -9.36 15.18 15.52
C ILE A 250 -8.50 15.63 14.32
N ALA A 251 -8.61 14.95 13.17
CA ALA A 251 -7.87 15.34 11.97
C ALA A 251 -8.18 16.80 11.56
N LYS A 252 -9.46 17.17 11.53
CA LYS A 252 -9.91 18.53 11.20
C LYS A 252 -9.41 19.58 12.22
N GLU A 253 -9.47 19.27 13.51
CA GLU A 253 -8.96 20.13 14.61
C GLU A 253 -7.44 20.40 14.45
N HIS A 254 -6.71 19.45 13.88
CA HIS A 254 -5.27 19.54 13.63
C HIS A 254 -4.91 19.93 12.19
N HIS A 255 -5.86 20.49 11.42
CA HIS A 255 -5.67 20.96 10.04
C HIS A 255 -5.07 19.90 9.11
N THR A 256 -5.43 18.63 9.31
CA THR A 256 -5.01 17.51 8.46
C THR A 256 -6.21 16.63 8.11
N ILE A 257 -5.95 15.58 7.33
CA ILE A 257 -6.94 14.60 6.92
C ILE A 257 -6.46 13.19 7.24
N ILE A 258 -7.40 12.27 7.45
CA ILE A 258 -7.08 10.84 7.46
C ILE A 258 -6.56 10.47 6.07
N PRO A 259 -5.41 9.77 5.94
CA PRO A 259 -4.87 9.39 4.65
C PRO A 259 -5.91 8.64 3.82
N PRO A 260 -6.16 9.04 2.55
CA PRO A 260 -7.21 8.44 1.72
C PRO A 260 -7.11 6.92 1.61
N LEU A 261 -5.89 6.39 1.56
CA LEU A 261 -5.65 4.96 1.46
C LEU A 261 -6.11 4.20 2.73
N MET A 262 -5.83 4.73 3.92
CA MET A 262 -6.29 4.12 5.18
C MET A 262 -7.81 4.11 5.27
N LYS A 263 -8.44 5.23 4.90
CA LYS A 263 -9.90 5.32 4.80
C LYS A 263 -10.45 4.30 3.78
N SER A 264 -9.74 4.08 2.68
CA SER A 264 -10.15 3.13 1.66
C SER A 264 -10.16 1.69 2.17
N TYR A 265 -9.10 1.24 2.85
CA TYR A 265 -9.04 -0.11 3.43
C TYR A 265 -10.08 -0.30 4.54
N TYR A 266 -10.24 0.69 5.43
CA TYR A 266 -11.27 0.66 6.47
C TYR A 266 -12.69 0.50 5.90
N ASN A 267 -12.97 1.14 4.76
CA ASN A 267 -14.26 1.05 4.09
C ASN A 267 -14.41 -0.18 3.19
N ALA A 268 -13.33 -0.93 2.93
CA ALA A 268 -13.35 -2.07 2.02
C ALA A 268 -13.87 -3.35 2.68
N SER A 269 -13.64 -3.54 3.98
CA SER A 269 -14.02 -4.75 4.72
C SER A 269 -14.14 -4.49 6.21
N ASN A 270 -15.00 -5.24 6.90
CA ASN A 270 -15.04 -5.32 8.37
C ASN A 270 -13.94 -6.23 8.96
N SER A 271 -13.26 -7.01 8.12
CA SER A 271 -12.19 -7.94 8.53
C SER A 271 -10.83 -7.29 8.67
N LEU A 272 -10.70 -5.98 8.37
CA LEU A 272 -9.44 -5.26 8.51
C LEU A 272 -8.91 -5.41 9.94
N LYS A 273 -7.77 -6.06 10.06
CA LYS A 273 -7.00 -6.15 11.29
C LYS A 273 -5.71 -5.34 11.16
N VAL A 274 -5.35 -4.67 12.24
CA VAL A 274 -4.17 -3.82 12.35
C VAL A 274 -3.37 -4.29 13.56
N PHE A 275 -2.11 -4.62 13.34
CA PHE A 275 -1.19 -5.10 14.36
C PHE A 275 -0.55 -3.92 15.12
N GLU A 276 0.28 -4.24 16.11
CA GLU A 276 0.94 -3.25 16.97
C GLU A 276 1.72 -2.22 16.13
N PRO A 277 1.62 -0.93 16.44
CA PRO A 277 2.39 0.09 15.73
C PRO A 277 3.89 -0.07 16.01
N VAL A 278 4.71 0.28 15.03
CA VAL A 278 6.17 0.19 15.04
C VAL A 278 6.79 1.45 14.42
N PHE A 279 8.07 1.66 14.70
CA PHE A 279 8.90 2.64 13.99
C PHE A 279 9.79 1.92 12.99
N ASP A 280 9.80 2.37 11.73
CA ASP A 280 10.62 1.85 10.64
C ASP A 280 11.70 2.87 10.30
N SER A 281 12.92 2.62 10.78
CA SER A 281 14.08 3.47 10.52
C SER A 281 14.63 3.34 9.10
N TYR A 282 14.36 2.22 8.41
CA TYR A 282 14.89 1.92 7.07
C TYR A 282 14.27 2.82 6.00
N PHE A 283 12.96 3.06 6.08
CA PHE A 283 12.22 3.82 5.08
C PHE A 283 11.95 5.27 5.53
N GLY A 284 12.98 6.12 5.50
CA GLY A 284 12.84 7.54 5.78
C GLY A 284 12.32 7.87 7.17
N SER A 285 12.51 6.97 8.16
CA SER A 285 11.98 7.10 9.52
C SER A 285 10.46 7.29 9.56
N SER A 286 9.74 6.20 9.30
CA SER A 286 8.27 6.21 9.23
C SER A 286 7.62 5.44 10.38
N TYR A 287 6.39 5.80 10.72
CA TYR A 287 5.59 5.10 11.72
C TYR A 287 4.63 4.19 10.99
N ALA A 288 4.64 2.90 11.33
CA ALA A 288 3.86 1.92 10.58
C ALA A 288 3.05 1.00 11.50
N ALA A 289 2.03 0.37 10.94
CA ALA A 289 1.35 -0.77 11.56
C ALA A 289 1.01 -1.77 10.46
N ALA A 290 1.38 -3.03 10.66
CA ALA A 290 1.02 -4.09 9.71
C ALA A 290 -0.51 -4.24 9.68
N ILE A 291 -1.05 -4.56 8.52
CA ILE A 291 -2.48 -4.80 8.32
C ILE A 291 -2.71 -6.11 7.60
N ILE A 292 -3.85 -6.74 7.88
CA ILE A 292 -4.36 -7.85 7.09
C ILE A 292 -5.86 -7.66 6.81
N VAL A 293 -6.29 -8.02 5.61
CA VAL A 293 -7.69 -7.99 5.18
C VAL A 293 -8.03 -9.32 4.54
N THR A 294 -9.11 -9.96 4.99
CA THR A 294 -9.64 -11.16 4.37
C THR A 294 -10.40 -10.77 3.10
N ILE A 295 -10.01 -11.33 1.96
CA ILE A 295 -10.57 -10.99 0.64
C ILE A 295 -12.06 -11.37 0.57
N ASN A 296 -12.45 -12.51 1.14
CA ASN A 296 -13.84 -12.96 1.16
C ASN A 296 -14.78 -12.05 1.97
N ASP A 297 -14.22 -11.27 2.91
CA ASP A 297 -14.98 -10.35 3.75
C ASP A 297 -15.03 -8.93 3.15
N ILE A 298 -14.51 -8.74 1.93
CA ILE A 298 -14.62 -7.46 1.21
C ILE A 298 -16.10 -7.22 0.89
N TYR A 299 -16.57 -6.01 1.18
CA TYR A 299 -17.99 -5.70 1.00
C TYR A 299 -18.45 -5.87 -0.46
N PRO A 300 -19.70 -6.30 -0.69
CA PRO A 300 -20.23 -6.51 -2.04
C PRO A 300 -20.12 -5.29 -2.96
N SER A 301 -20.16 -4.08 -2.41
CA SER A 301 -19.96 -2.83 -3.16
C SER A 301 -18.57 -2.75 -3.80
N PHE A 302 -17.51 -3.14 -3.07
CA PHE A 302 -16.14 -3.20 -3.59
C PHE A 302 -15.96 -4.36 -4.57
N VAL A 303 -16.55 -5.52 -4.31
CA VAL A 303 -16.52 -6.67 -5.24
C VAL A 303 -17.18 -6.30 -6.58
N LYS A 304 -18.38 -5.71 -6.53
CA LYS A 304 -19.10 -5.22 -7.72
C LYS A 304 -18.32 -4.13 -8.45
N ARG A 305 -17.62 -3.28 -7.70
CA ARG A 305 -16.84 -2.18 -8.27
C ARG A 305 -15.57 -2.69 -8.95
N TYR A 306 -14.74 -3.50 -8.29
CA TYR A 306 -13.37 -3.76 -8.74
C TYR A 306 -13.11 -5.18 -9.26
N ILE A 307 -13.85 -6.19 -8.79
CA ILE A 307 -13.59 -7.60 -9.15
C ILE A 307 -14.48 -8.06 -10.31
N ILE A 308 -15.81 -7.89 -10.20
CA ILE A 308 -16.78 -8.36 -11.20
C ILE A 308 -16.49 -7.81 -12.61
N PRO A 309 -16.16 -6.51 -12.79
CA PRO A 309 -15.90 -5.98 -14.13
C PRO A 309 -14.68 -6.61 -14.80
N TYR A 310 -13.68 -7.05 -14.02
CA TYR A 310 -12.52 -7.72 -14.59
C TYR A 310 -12.81 -9.16 -15.00
N LYS A 311 -13.60 -9.90 -14.19
CA LYS A 311 -14.07 -11.23 -14.59
C LYS A 311 -14.78 -11.17 -15.95
N LYS A 312 -15.71 -10.23 -16.10
CA LYS A 312 -16.40 -9.98 -17.38
C LYS A 312 -15.45 -9.62 -18.52
N PHE A 313 -14.42 -8.82 -18.26
CA PHE A 313 -13.42 -8.46 -19.26
C PHE A 313 -12.66 -9.69 -19.76
N ILE A 314 -12.24 -10.59 -18.86
CA ILE A 314 -11.60 -11.86 -19.22
C ILE A 314 -12.58 -12.78 -19.96
N ASP A 315 -13.83 -12.89 -19.51
CA ASP A 315 -14.81 -13.77 -20.16
C ASP A 315 -15.16 -13.32 -21.60
N SER A 316 -14.84 -12.07 -21.96
CA SER A 316 -15.17 -11.47 -23.26
C SER A 316 -13.98 -11.38 -24.23
N ASN A 317 -12.77 -11.77 -23.82
CA ASN A 317 -11.53 -11.65 -24.61
C ASN A 317 -10.66 -12.89 -24.47
#